data_AF-A0A0D2KNY2-F1
#
_entry.id   AF-A0A0D2KNY2-F1
#
_cell.length_a   1.000
_cell.length_b   1.000
_cell.length_c   1.000
_cell.angle_alpha   90.00
_cell.angle_beta   90.00
_cell.angle_gamma   90.00
#
_symmetry.space_group_name_H-M   'P 1'
#
loop_
_entity.id
_entity.type
_entity.pdbx_description
1 polymer ?
#
loop_
_entity_poly.entity_id
_entity_poly.type
_entity_poly.pdbx_seq_one_letter_code
_entity_poly.pdbx_strand_id
1 'polypeptide(L)'
;MGALSSLAEASAAVWHDGLEFDKTCNNFYLLEDRAVLWVNAFEAELKRDRPFSVTPPPEVLGHLKESRPQQVQDRAWLVMYYGITLNLVSAADPRDESTKAKLRHNLWLALNDARLLLEPTELNIQALLLLALDVEEFTSPSLCWMMVTNACRMLQALGVSDRRFDSQTRDRRVAMFWHLNLVDIGLALIFGRSPTFHRGMTRQIPMPTVKQLLPFQPHIGSPGALALFGVHYIHQMFILSRIMADIWYCLHEELTPNDDSIESISKDLESWYLQAQKILEAAALAEKPFLNAHDAASFDQALGSVNFQYEYLYILLARSSTRMRAQCTDSSKRMLQLLADMVSESEVPANGMVWHLLCAPFTPFLDLFGDLLSNDKGGSEENKEVLAAMEQLPVFLEKMSSRNSLAAKLKSVAVVLVQHARSVVNHEEGRPPPNTEPGLTLAETFPNHWPATTNMLDWDSFFNHTVAAPIPDHPQAENHNTEPNDLTAWTNDFFDNAFVDWVGWDAQV
;
A
#
# COMPACT_ATOMS: atom_id res chain seq x y z
N MET A 1 19.17 14.15 -12.24
CA MET A 1 20.09 13.76 -11.15
C MET A 1 19.44 13.80 -9.77
N GLY A 2 18.57 14.78 -9.44
CA GLY A 2 17.89 14.83 -8.14
C GLY A 2 17.06 13.58 -7.77
N ALA A 3 16.29 13.01 -8.69
CA ALA A 3 15.51 11.79 -8.42
C ALA A 3 16.35 10.52 -8.17
N LEU A 4 17.56 10.44 -8.75
CA LEU A 4 18.49 9.34 -8.49
C LEU A 4 19.21 9.52 -7.15
N SER A 5 19.55 10.75 -6.78
CA SER A 5 20.09 11.08 -5.45
C SER A 5 19.06 10.73 -4.38
N SER A 6 17.82 11.16 -4.57
CA SER A 6 16.70 10.86 -3.68
C SER A 6 16.40 9.36 -3.59
N LEU A 7 16.51 8.59 -4.68
CA LEU A 7 16.30 7.13 -4.63
C LEU A 7 17.47 6.47 -3.90
N ALA A 8 18.71 6.86 -4.21
CA ALA A 8 19.89 6.32 -3.57
C ALA A 8 19.94 6.67 -2.07
N GLU A 9 19.52 7.88 -1.69
CA GLU A 9 19.38 8.36 -0.31
C GLU A 9 18.23 7.66 0.42
N ALA A 10 17.05 7.56 -0.19
CA ALA A 10 15.91 6.84 0.40
C ALA A 10 16.24 5.36 0.59
N SER A 11 16.89 4.76 -0.41
CA SER A 11 17.34 3.39 -0.29
C SER A 11 18.42 3.28 0.80
N ALA A 12 19.42 4.18 0.84
CA ALA A 12 20.43 4.21 1.89
C ALA A 12 19.85 4.38 3.31
N ALA A 13 18.80 5.18 3.48
CA ALA A 13 18.10 5.35 4.75
C ALA A 13 17.45 4.05 5.22
N VAL A 14 16.75 3.31 4.34
CA VAL A 14 16.23 1.95 4.64
C VAL A 14 17.38 0.99 4.98
N TRP A 15 18.56 1.19 4.39
CA TRP A 15 19.71 0.30 4.52
C TRP A 15 20.63 0.57 5.72
N HIS A 16 20.48 1.70 6.44
CA HIS A 16 21.40 2.10 7.52
C HIS A 16 20.95 1.77 8.94
N ASP A 17 19.72 1.30 9.15
CA ASP A 17 19.14 1.09 10.50
C ASP A 17 19.51 -0.23 11.20
N GLY A 18 20.49 -1.00 10.71
CA GLY A 18 20.91 -2.20 11.45
C GLY A 18 22.00 -3.09 10.88
N LEU A 19 22.56 -2.78 9.71
CA LEU A 19 23.64 -3.58 9.13
C LEU A 19 24.87 -2.69 8.93
N GLU A 20 25.89 -2.90 9.76
CA GLU A 20 27.25 -2.55 9.40
C GLU A 20 27.61 -3.35 8.14
N PHE A 21 27.28 -2.82 6.96
CA PHE A 21 27.87 -3.29 5.72
C PHE A 21 29.37 -3.08 5.88
N ASP A 22 30.08 -4.19 6.12
CA ASP A 22 31.53 -4.19 6.20
C ASP A 22 32.04 -3.48 4.95
N LYS A 23 32.62 -2.28 5.12
CA LYS A 23 32.99 -1.33 4.07
C LYS A 23 34.07 -1.89 3.11
N THR A 24 34.35 -3.18 3.19
CA THR A 24 35.48 -3.86 2.58
C THR A 24 35.10 -4.87 1.50
N CYS A 25 33.81 -5.24 1.32
CA CYS A 25 33.45 -6.30 0.37
C CYS A 25 32.38 -5.90 -0.68
N ASN A 26 32.83 -5.38 -1.82
CA ASN A 26 32.01 -5.16 -3.03
C ASN A 26 31.63 -6.47 -3.78
N ASN A 27 31.68 -7.62 -3.10
CA ASN A 27 31.47 -8.92 -3.71
C ASN A 27 30.14 -9.53 -3.24
N PHE A 28 29.52 -10.30 -4.14
CA PHE A 28 28.36 -11.12 -3.81
C PHE A 28 28.74 -12.25 -2.85
N TYR A 29 27.89 -12.52 -1.87
CA TYR A 29 27.92 -13.76 -1.10
C TYR A 29 27.50 -14.92 -2.00
N LEU A 30 28.34 -15.95 -2.07
CA LEU A 30 28.07 -17.16 -2.84
C LEU A 30 27.34 -18.17 -1.94
N LEU A 31 26.16 -18.59 -2.38
CA LEU A 31 25.25 -19.48 -1.64
C LEU A 31 25.12 -20.81 -2.39
N GLU A 32 26.28 -21.44 -2.61
CA GLU A 32 26.47 -22.59 -3.53
C GLU A 32 25.61 -23.79 -3.18
N ASP A 33 25.39 -24.05 -1.89
CA ASP A 33 24.62 -25.18 -1.37
C ASP A 33 23.12 -25.10 -1.72
N ARG A 34 22.59 -23.88 -1.93
CA ARG A 34 21.17 -23.65 -2.21
C ARG A 34 20.89 -23.15 -3.62
N ALA A 35 21.93 -22.82 -4.39
CA ALA A 35 21.82 -22.17 -5.69
C ALA A 35 20.88 -22.89 -6.67
N VAL A 36 21.02 -24.20 -6.84
CA VAL A 36 20.17 -24.98 -7.76
C VAL A 36 18.70 -24.96 -7.35
N LEU A 37 18.43 -25.12 -6.05
CA LEU A 37 17.08 -25.13 -5.50
C LEU A 37 16.41 -23.76 -5.70
N TRP A 38 17.12 -22.68 -5.37
CA TRP A 38 16.61 -21.32 -5.55
C TRP A 38 16.44 -20.93 -7.00
N VAL A 39 17.31 -21.37 -7.92
CA VAL A 39 17.10 -21.10 -9.35
C VAL A 39 15.86 -21.82 -9.89
N ASN A 40 15.59 -23.04 -9.44
CA ASN A 40 14.39 -23.75 -9.85
C ASN A 40 13.12 -23.06 -9.29
N ALA A 41 13.17 -22.56 -8.05
CA ALA A 41 12.07 -21.79 -7.47
C ALA A 41 11.85 -20.46 -8.21
N PHE A 42 12.94 -19.73 -8.50
CA PHE A 42 12.93 -18.52 -9.32
C PHE A 42 12.30 -18.74 -10.70
N GLU A 43 12.69 -19.81 -11.39
CA GLU A 43 12.13 -20.15 -12.70
C GLU A 43 10.65 -20.54 -12.61
N ALA A 44 10.25 -21.23 -11.54
CA ALA A 44 8.84 -21.58 -11.30
C ALA A 44 7.99 -20.34 -11.04
N GLU A 45 8.48 -19.38 -10.25
CA GLU A 45 7.76 -18.15 -9.93
C GLU A 45 7.54 -17.28 -11.18
N LEU A 46 8.59 -17.05 -11.97
CA LEU A 46 8.46 -16.30 -13.22
C LEU A 46 7.54 -16.98 -14.25
N LYS A 47 7.35 -18.31 -14.16
CA LYS A 47 6.38 -19.03 -15.00
C LYS A 47 4.94 -18.82 -14.53
N ARG A 48 4.69 -18.74 -13.22
CA ARG A 48 3.36 -18.47 -12.63
C ARG A 48 2.85 -17.08 -13.01
N ASP A 49 3.77 -16.10 -13.06
CA ASP A 49 3.47 -14.70 -13.36
C ASP A 49 3.36 -14.37 -14.85
N ARG A 50 3.36 -15.35 -15.75
CA ARG A 50 3.06 -15.07 -17.16
C ARG A 50 1.61 -14.55 -17.29
N PRO A 51 1.30 -13.61 -18.19
CA PRO A 51 2.16 -13.01 -19.21
C PRO A 51 2.98 -11.80 -18.71
N PHE A 52 2.93 -11.46 -17.42
CA PHE A 52 3.59 -10.27 -16.87
C PHE A 52 5.10 -10.40 -16.79
N SER A 53 5.64 -11.61 -16.64
CA SER A 53 7.07 -11.89 -16.46
C SER A 53 7.80 -12.35 -17.73
N VAL A 54 9.04 -11.87 -17.92
CA VAL A 54 9.95 -12.33 -18.99
C VAL A 54 10.62 -13.64 -18.57
N THR A 55 10.92 -14.51 -19.54
CA THR A 55 11.63 -15.76 -19.27
C THR A 55 13.15 -15.52 -19.21
N PRO A 56 13.83 -16.01 -18.17
CA PRO A 56 15.28 -15.86 -18.05
C PRO A 56 15.99 -16.64 -19.17
N PRO A 57 17.02 -16.06 -19.80
CA PRO A 57 17.86 -16.77 -20.75
C PRO A 57 18.53 -17.99 -20.10
N PRO A 58 18.76 -19.09 -20.84
CA PRO A 58 19.43 -20.28 -20.31
C PRO A 58 20.82 -19.99 -19.71
N GLU A 59 21.53 -19.02 -20.28
CA GLU A 59 22.84 -18.56 -19.81
C GLU A 59 22.76 -17.96 -18.40
N VAL A 60 21.75 -17.12 -18.14
CA VAL A 60 21.50 -16.54 -16.82
C VAL A 60 21.22 -17.64 -15.80
N LEU A 61 20.35 -18.59 -16.16
CA LEU A 61 20.05 -19.74 -15.30
C LEU A 61 21.29 -20.59 -15.01
N GLY A 62 22.16 -20.80 -16.01
CA GLY A 62 23.42 -21.51 -15.86
C GLY A 62 24.35 -20.83 -14.88
N HIS A 63 24.59 -19.53 -15.06
CA HIS A 63 25.43 -18.74 -14.15
C HIS A 63 24.91 -18.72 -12.72
N LEU A 64 23.59 -18.59 -12.53
CA LEU A 64 22.99 -18.62 -11.20
C LEU A 64 23.11 -20.01 -10.54
N LYS A 65 22.89 -21.10 -11.29
CA LYS A 65 23.04 -22.48 -10.77
C LYS A 65 24.48 -22.78 -10.36
N GLU A 66 25.46 -22.21 -11.06
CA GLU A 66 26.88 -22.31 -10.73
C GLU A 66 27.33 -21.29 -9.65
N SER A 67 26.42 -20.49 -9.09
CA SER A 67 26.73 -19.41 -8.13
C SER A 67 27.76 -18.41 -8.66
N ARG A 68 27.61 -17.98 -9.91
CA ARG A 68 28.47 -16.99 -10.58
C ARG A 68 27.70 -15.71 -10.92
N PRO A 69 27.15 -14.99 -9.92
CA PRO A 69 26.32 -13.81 -10.18
C PRO A 69 27.06 -12.70 -10.93
N GLN A 70 28.38 -12.62 -10.79
CA GLN A 70 29.21 -11.63 -11.52
C GLN A 70 29.22 -11.84 -13.04
N GLN A 71 28.84 -13.03 -13.52
CA GLN A 71 28.78 -13.33 -14.97
C GLN A 71 27.43 -12.94 -15.58
N VAL A 72 26.43 -12.59 -14.76
CA VAL A 72 25.13 -12.11 -15.22
C VAL A 72 25.25 -10.63 -15.61
N GLN A 73 25.18 -10.33 -16.92
CA GLN A 73 25.41 -8.97 -17.43
C GLN A 73 24.31 -7.98 -17.08
N ASP A 74 23.06 -8.42 -17.17
CA ASP A 74 21.88 -7.62 -16.88
C ASP A 74 21.46 -7.85 -15.42
N ARG A 75 21.73 -6.85 -14.58
CA ARG A 75 21.54 -6.96 -13.12
C ARG A 75 20.08 -7.05 -12.72
N ALA A 76 19.13 -6.70 -13.59
CA ALA A 76 17.71 -6.88 -13.31
C ALA A 76 17.35 -8.35 -13.04
N TRP A 77 18.04 -9.31 -13.67
CA TRP A 77 17.90 -10.73 -13.34
C TRP A 77 18.37 -11.05 -11.92
N LEU A 78 19.47 -10.46 -11.48
CA LEU A 78 19.97 -10.63 -10.12
C LEU A 78 19.01 -10.03 -9.09
N VAL A 79 18.44 -8.86 -9.40
CA VAL A 79 17.44 -8.20 -8.56
C VAL A 79 16.23 -9.11 -8.35
N MET A 80 15.63 -9.61 -9.43
CA MET A 80 14.47 -10.51 -9.31
C MET A 80 14.84 -11.83 -8.62
N TYR A 81 15.99 -12.40 -8.94
CA TYR A 81 16.45 -13.65 -8.32
C TYR A 81 16.62 -13.52 -6.81
N TYR A 82 17.35 -12.49 -6.35
CA TYR A 82 17.58 -12.29 -4.91
C TYR A 82 16.31 -11.81 -4.19
N GLY A 83 15.44 -11.03 -4.85
CA GLY A 83 14.14 -10.63 -4.30
C GLY A 83 13.21 -11.82 -4.07
N ILE A 84 12.98 -12.64 -5.09
CA ILE A 84 12.17 -13.87 -4.98
C ILE A 84 12.76 -14.81 -3.93
N THR A 85 14.09 -15.00 -3.94
CA THR A 85 14.76 -15.88 -2.98
C THR A 85 14.64 -15.37 -1.55
N LEU A 86 14.75 -14.05 -1.34
CA LEU A 86 14.57 -13.43 -0.04
C LEU A 86 13.16 -13.67 0.49
N ASN A 87 12.14 -13.50 -0.35
CA ASN A 87 10.75 -13.78 0.03
C ASN A 87 10.54 -15.25 0.38
N LEU A 88 11.07 -16.17 -0.42
CA LEU A 88 10.99 -17.60 -0.16
C LEU A 88 11.64 -18.00 1.17
N VAL A 89 12.82 -17.45 1.47
CA VAL A 89 13.51 -17.70 2.74
C VAL A 89 12.73 -17.10 3.91
N SER A 90 12.20 -15.89 3.74
CA SER A 90 11.42 -15.20 4.78
C SER A 90 10.12 -15.92 5.10
N ALA A 91 9.48 -16.52 4.09
CA ALA A 91 8.32 -17.38 4.26
C ALA A 91 8.67 -18.70 4.97
N ALA A 92 9.71 -19.40 4.52
CA ALA A 92 10.05 -20.73 5.01
C ALA A 92 10.69 -20.73 6.42
N ASP A 93 11.54 -19.75 6.72
CA ASP A 93 12.16 -19.57 8.03
C ASP A 93 12.36 -18.08 8.35
N PRO A 94 11.35 -17.42 8.96
CA PRO A 94 11.43 -16.02 9.33
C PRO A 94 12.63 -15.68 10.24
N ARG A 95 13.22 -16.67 10.93
CA ARG A 95 14.31 -16.49 11.89
C ARG A 95 15.70 -16.63 11.26
N ASP A 96 15.81 -17.02 9.99
CA ASP A 96 17.10 -17.15 9.27
C ASP A 96 17.68 -15.79 8.87
N GLU A 97 17.93 -14.91 9.85
CA GLU A 97 18.49 -13.57 9.61
C GLU A 97 19.89 -13.63 8.97
N SER A 98 20.64 -14.71 9.20
CA SER A 98 21.97 -14.89 8.59
C SER A 98 21.88 -15.01 7.07
N THR A 99 20.97 -15.84 6.56
CA THR A 99 20.75 -15.97 5.12
C THR A 99 20.07 -14.72 4.56
N LYS A 100 19.05 -14.19 5.24
CA LYS A 100 18.35 -12.98 4.80
C LYS A 100 19.30 -11.78 4.69
N ALA A 101 20.19 -11.56 5.65
CA ALA A 101 21.19 -10.49 5.57
C ALA A 101 22.11 -10.61 4.34
N LYS A 102 22.56 -11.83 4.00
CA LYS A 102 23.38 -12.06 2.79
C LYS A 102 22.60 -11.82 1.51
N LEU A 103 21.32 -12.20 1.47
CA LEU A 103 20.43 -11.96 0.33
C LEU A 103 20.13 -10.47 0.17
N ARG A 104 19.84 -9.74 1.26
CA ARG A 104 19.68 -8.27 1.25
C ARG A 104 20.94 -7.58 0.73
N HIS A 105 22.14 -8.01 1.14
CA HIS A 105 23.41 -7.49 0.61
C HIS A 105 23.57 -7.75 -0.89
N ASN A 106 23.30 -8.98 -1.33
CA ASN A 106 23.39 -9.32 -2.75
C ASN A 106 22.37 -8.54 -3.60
N LEU A 107 21.16 -8.36 -3.09
CA LEU A 107 20.12 -7.55 -3.71
C LEU A 107 20.54 -6.08 -3.81
N TRP A 108 21.14 -5.54 -2.76
CA TRP A 108 21.72 -4.19 -2.76
C TRP A 108 22.80 -4.02 -3.84
N LEU A 109 23.74 -4.95 -3.94
CA LEU A 109 24.78 -4.93 -4.98
C LEU A 109 24.18 -5.02 -6.38
N ALA A 110 23.13 -5.81 -6.56
CA ALA A 110 22.41 -5.91 -7.84
C ALA A 110 21.71 -4.59 -8.20
N LEU A 111 21.08 -3.93 -7.22
CA LEU A 111 20.41 -2.63 -7.37
C LEU A 111 21.38 -1.47 -7.63
N ASN A 112 22.63 -1.59 -7.17
CA ASN A 112 23.69 -0.60 -7.40
C ASN A 112 24.24 -0.64 -8.85
N ASP A 113 23.33 -0.67 -9.83
CA ASP A 113 23.57 -0.50 -11.26
C ASP A 113 22.59 0.54 -11.79
N ALA A 114 23.11 1.72 -12.09
CA ALA A 114 22.30 2.86 -12.55
C ALA A 114 21.49 2.55 -13.82
N ARG A 115 21.90 1.56 -14.64
CA ARG A 115 21.16 1.16 -15.84
C ARG A 115 19.79 0.59 -15.50
N LEU A 116 19.65 -0.09 -14.37
CA LEU A 116 18.37 -0.60 -13.88
C LEU A 116 17.33 0.52 -13.75
N LEU A 117 17.79 1.72 -13.38
CA LEU A 117 16.94 2.88 -13.12
C LEU A 117 16.82 3.84 -14.32
N LEU A 118 17.76 3.77 -15.26
CA LEU A 118 17.90 4.74 -16.34
C LEU A 118 17.52 4.19 -17.71
N GLU A 119 17.72 2.90 -17.95
CA GLU A 119 17.47 2.29 -19.25
C GLU A 119 16.05 1.72 -19.28
N PRO A 120 15.15 2.23 -20.14
CA PRO A 120 13.81 1.69 -20.24
C PRO A 120 13.85 0.32 -20.93
N THR A 121 13.67 -0.74 -20.16
CA THR A 121 13.51 -2.11 -20.66
C THR A 121 12.38 -2.81 -19.92
N GLU A 122 11.72 -3.77 -20.56
CA GLU A 122 10.63 -4.53 -19.93
C GLU A 122 11.15 -5.37 -18.75
N LEU A 123 12.42 -5.78 -18.81
CA LEU A 123 13.09 -6.47 -17.73
C LEU A 123 13.32 -5.57 -16.51
N ASN A 124 13.79 -4.33 -16.72
CA ASN A 124 13.96 -3.35 -15.64
C ASN A 124 12.62 -2.99 -14.98
N ILE A 125 11.57 -2.82 -15.79
CA ILE A 125 10.20 -2.58 -15.29
C ILE A 125 9.75 -3.71 -14.37
N GLN A 126 9.94 -4.97 -14.79
CA GLN A 126 9.58 -6.14 -13.97
C GLN A 126 10.38 -6.21 -12.67
N ALA A 127 11.70 -5.97 -12.74
CA ALA A 127 12.55 -5.99 -11.56
C ALA A 127 12.13 -4.93 -10.52
N LEU A 128 11.83 -3.71 -10.97
CA LEU A 128 11.36 -2.64 -10.09
C LEU A 128 9.97 -2.94 -9.50
N LEU A 129 9.06 -3.49 -10.31
CA LEU A 129 7.72 -3.82 -9.85
C LEU A 129 7.72 -4.97 -8.84
N LEU A 130 8.49 -6.03 -9.11
CA LEU A 130 8.66 -7.15 -8.19
C LEU A 130 9.25 -6.69 -6.85
N LEU A 131 10.28 -5.83 -6.88
CA LEU A 131 10.81 -5.28 -5.65
C LEU A 131 9.76 -4.49 -4.86
N ALA A 132 9.02 -3.62 -5.55
CA ALA A 132 8.05 -2.74 -4.94
C ALA A 132 6.86 -3.48 -4.29
N LEU A 133 6.48 -4.64 -4.85
CA LEU A 133 5.28 -5.37 -4.42
C LEU A 133 5.61 -6.55 -3.53
N ASP A 134 6.66 -7.30 -3.85
CA ASP A 134 6.89 -8.61 -3.26
C ASP A 134 7.94 -8.56 -2.16
N VAL A 135 8.89 -7.63 -2.20
CA VAL A 135 10.05 -7.63 -1.27
C VAL A 135 9.82 -6.63 -0.13
N GLU A 136 8.84 -6.93 0.71
CA GLU A 136 8.42 -6.11 1.86
C GLU A 136 9.59 -5.75 2.78
N GLU A 137 10.42 -6.72 3.16
CA GLU A 137 11.56 -6.50 4.07
C GLU A 137 12.65 -5.58 3.49
N PHE A 138 12.57 -5.25 2.20
CA PHE A 138 13.54 -4.43 1.49
C PHE A 138 12.98 -3.08 1.04
N THR A 139 11.67 -2.83 1.25
CA THR A 139 11.00 -1.64 0.72
C THR A 139 10.36 -0.81 1.83
N SER A 140 10.27 0.49 1.57
CA SER A 140 9.50 1.46 2.35
C SER A 140 8.39 2.05 1.47
N PRO A 141 7.39 2.75 2.04
CA PRO A 141 6.37 3.46 1.26
C PRO A 141 6.97 4.36 0.18
N SER A 142 7.98 5.16 0.56
CA SER A 142 8.67 6.09 -0.34
C SER A 142 9.42 5.36 -1.45
N LEU A 143 10.17 4.31 -1.10
CA LEU A 143 10.93 3.53 -2.07
C LEU A 143 10.01 2.80 -3.05
N CYS A 144 8.91 2.20 -2.56
CA CYS A 144 7.89 1.56 -3.37
C CYS A 144 7.31 2.54 -4.40
N TRP A 145 6.87 3.71 -3.95
CA TRP A 145 6.35 4.76 -4.83
C TRP A 145 7.36 5.19 -5.90
N MET A 146 8.62 5.39 -5.52
CA MET A 146 9.66 5.78 -6.49
C MET A 146 9.93 4.69 -7.52
N MET A 147 10.01 3.41 -7.11
CA MET A 147 10.21 2.28 -8.00
C MET A 147 9.06 2.15 -9.01
N VAL A 148 7.81 2.21 -8.53
CA VAL A 148 6.60 2.13 -9.36
C VAL A 148 6.53 3.32 -10.32
N THR A 149 6.75 4.54 -9.84
CA THR A 149 6.78 5.75 -10.68
C THR A 149 7.83 5.62 -11.78
N ASN A 150 9.02 5.11 -11.46
CA ASN A 150 10.07 4.91 -12.45
C ASN A 150 9.69 3.83 -13.48
N ALA A 151 9.11 2.72 -13.04
CA ALA A 151 8.60 1.66 -13.90
C ALA A 151 7.51 2.16 -14.87
N CYS A 152 6.58 2.99 -14.38
CA CYS A 152 5.57 3.66 -15.20
C CYS A 152 6.20 4.56 -16.29
N ARG A 153 7.19 5.37 -15.92
CA ARG A 153 7.92 6.24 -16.87
C ARG A 153 8.71 5.45 -17.91
N MET A 154 9.34 4.34 -17.50
CA MET A 154 10.01 3.43 -18.44
C MET A 154 9.01 2.84 -19.44
N LEU A 155 7.82 2.43 -18.98
CA LEU A 155 6.80 1.91 -19.88
C LEU A 155 6.28 2.98 -20.86
N GLN A 156 6.11 4.23 -20.39
CA GLN A 156 5.79 5.36 -21.27
C GLN A 156 6.86 5.59 -22.33
N ALA A 157 8.14 5.53 -21.95
CA ALA A 157 9.27 5.69 -22.87
C ALA A 157 9.35 4.56 -23.91
N LEU A 158 9.03 3.32 -23.50
CA LEU A 158 8.93 2.18 -24.41
C LEU A 158 7.75 2.28 -25.37
N GLY A 159 6.64 2.88 -24.91
CA GLY A 159 5.35 2.91 -25.59
C GLY A 159 4.56 1.61 -25.38
N VAL A 160 3.25 1.72 -25.17
CA VAL A 160 2.39 0.59 -24.78
C VAL A 160 1.79 -0.14 -26.01
N SER A 161 1.14 0.61 -26.89
CA SER A 161 0.28 0.06 -27.95
C SER A 161 0.60 0.56 -29.36
N ASP A 162 1.87 0.89 -29.63
CA ASP A 162 2.30 1.32 -30.96
C ASP A 162 2.02 0.22 -32.00
N ARG A 163 1.48 0.62 -33.15
CA ARG A 163 1.14 -0.28 -34.27
C ARG A 163 2.36 -0.97 -34.86
N ARG A 164 3.56 -0.44 -34.63
CA ARG A 164 4.84 -1.00 -35.10
C ARG A 164 5.29 -2.23 -34.31
N PHE A 165 4.74 -2.47 -33.12
CA PHE A 165 5.08 -3.64 -32.33
C PHE A 165 4.39 -4.88 -32.88
N ASP A 166 5.08 -6.02 -32.78
CA ASP A 166 4.45 -7.32 -33.01
C ASP A 166 3.36 -7.57 -31.95
N SER A 167 2.45 -8.52 -32.24
CA SER A 167 1.32 -8.79 -31.35
C SER A 167 1.74 -9.25 -29.96
N GLN A 168 2.83 -10.00 -29.83
CA GLN A 168 3.28 -10.52 -28.55
C GLN A 168 3.84 -9.40 -27.67
N THR A 169 4.70 -8.54 -28.22
CA THR A 169 5.23 -7.38 -27.51
C THR A 169 4.11 -6.43 -27.08
N ARG A 170 3.16 -6.16 -27.99
CA ARG A 170 2.01 -5.31 -27.67
C ARG A 170 1.15 -5.89 -26.55
N ASP A 171 0.81 -7.17 -26.62
CA ASP A 171 -0.03 -7.81 -25.61
C ASP A 171 0.66 -7.82 -24.23
N ARG A 172 1.97 -8.08 -24.19
CA ARG A 172 2.78 -8.02 -22.95
C ARG A 172 2.79 -6.61 -22.36
N ARG A 173 3.04 -5.58 -23.17
CA ARG A 173 3.09 -4.19 -22.69
C ARG A 173 1.73 -3.65 -22.26
N VAL A 174 0.65 -4.07 -22.92
CA VAL A 174 -0.71 -3.76 -22.47
C VAL A 174 -0.96 -4.41 -21.10
N ALA A 175 -0.58 -5.67 -20.90
CA ALA A 175 -0.70 -6.32 -19.60
C ALA A 175 0.14 -5.60 -18.51
N MET A 176 1.39 -5.22 -18.82
CA MET A 176 2.23 -4.42 -17.92
C MET A 176 1.63 -3.06 -17.60
N PHE A 177 1.03 -2.37 -18.59
CA PHE A 177 0.35 -1.09 -18.38
C PHE A 177 -0.76 -1.22 -17.35
N TRP A 178 -1.65 -2.20 -17.49
CA TRP A 178 -2.77 -2.36 -16.57
C TRP A 178 -2.33 -2.78 -15.17
N HIS A 179 -1.29 -3.61 -15.06
CA HIS A 179 -0.72 -3.97 -13.77
C HIS A 179 -0.05 -2.78 -13.08
N LEU A 180 0.78 -2.03 -13.80
CA LEU A 180 1.38 -0.79 -13.28
C LEU A 180 0.32 0.26 -12.95
N ASN A 181 -0.73 0.40 -13.76
CA ASN A 181 -1.81 1.36 -13.52
C ASN A 181 -2.55 1.06 -12.23
N LEU A 182 -2.88 -0.21 -11.97
CA LEU A 182 -3.48 -0.64 -10.72
C LEU A 182 -2.62 -0.26 -9.50
N VAL A 183 -1.32 -0.49 -9.60
CA VAL A 183 -0.36 -0.22 -8.52
C VAL A 183 -0.15 1.28 -8.33
N ASP A 184 0.11 2.02 -9.40
CA ASP A 184 0.35 3.47 -9.40
C ASP A 184 -0.85 4.25 -8.85
N ILE A 185 -2.06 3.95 -9.32
CA ILE A 185 -3.27 4.63 -8.80
C ILE A 185 -3.61 4.20 -7.37
N GLY A 186 -3.28 2.96 -7.00
CA GLY A 186 -3.42 2.48 -5.63
C GLY A 186 -2.53 3.27 -4.66
N LEU A 187 -1.25 3.44 -5.00
CA LEU A 187 -0.31 4.25 -4.22
C LEU A 187 -0.70 5.71 -4.20
N ALA A 188 -1.18 6.26 -5.33
CA ALA A 188 -1.66 7.63 -5.41
C ALA A 188 -2.76 7.90 -4.38
N LEU A 189 -3.77 7.03 -4.33
CA LEU A 189 -4.90 7.16 -3.40
C LEU A 189 -4.53 6.96 -1.92
N ILE A 190 -3.44 6.25 -1.61
CA ILE A 190 -2.98 6.08 -0.22
C ILE A 190 -2.08 7.26 0.19
N PHE A 191 -1.12 7.61 -0.66
CA PHE A 191 -0.06 8.56 -0.33
C PHE A 191 -0.39 10.00 -0.71
N GLY A 192 -1.54 10.24 -1.35
CA GLY A 192 -1.97 11.59 -1.75
C GLY A 192 -1.08 12.21 -2.82
N ARG A 193 -0.48 11.39 -3.70
CA ARG A 193 0.41 11.85 -4.76
C ARG A 193 -0.22 11.60 -6.12
N SER A 194 -0.02 12.52 -7.06
CA SER A 194 -0.53 12.35 -8.42
C SER A 194 -0.03 11.06 -9.07
N PRO A 195 -0.91 10.27 -9.71
CA PRO A 195 -0.51 9.08 -10.43
C PRO A 195 0.37 9.44 -11.64
N THR A 196 1.29 8.55 -11.98
CA THR A 196 2.18 8.70 -13.13
C THR A 196 1.45 8.53 -14.45
N PHE A 197 0.50 7.59 -14.51
CA PHE A 197 -0.35 7.42 -15.68
C PHE A 197 -1.54 8.38 -15.62
N HIS A 198 -1.63 9.23 -16.64
CA HIS A 198 -2.78 10.10 -16.79
C HIS A 198 -4.03 9.27 -17.08
N ARG A 199 -5.17 9.64 -16.46
CA ARG A 199 -6.48 9.00 -16.65
C ARG A 199 -6.90 8.83 -18.12
N GLY A 200 -6.51 9.76 -18.99
CA GLY A 200 -6.77 9.64 -20.43
C GLY A 200 -6.13 8.39 -21.08
N MET A 201 -5.02 7.87 -20.55
CA MET A 201 -4.36 6.67 -21.05
C MET A 201 -5.20 5.42 -20.82
N THR A 202 -5.84 5.27 -19.66
CA THR A 202 -6.71 4.11 -19.34
C THR A 202 -7.94 4.03 -20.23
N ARG A 203 -8.35 5.15 -20.84
CA ARG A 203 -9.43 5.22 -21.84
C ARG A 203 -8.97 4.85 -23.25
N GLN A 204 -7.68 5.01 -23.56
CA GLN A 204 -7.13 4.77 -24.90
C GLN A 204 -6.55 3.37 -25.06
N ILE A 205 -5.96 2.82 -23.99
CA ILE A 205 -5.35 1.50 -24.00
C ILE A 205 -6.46 0.47 -23.70
N PRO A 206 -6.68 -0.53 -24.57
CA PRO A 206 -7.70 -1.55 -24.33
C PRO A 206 -7.31 -2.45 -23.15
N MET A 207 -8.31 -2.88 -22.38
CA MET A 207 -8.12 -3.83 -21.30
C MET A 207 -7.85 -5.24 -21.83
N PRO A 208 -6.88 -5.99 -21.27
CA PRO A 208 -6.68 -7.40 -21.57
C PRO A 208 -7.96 -8.18 -21.37
N THR A 209 -8.31 -9.00 -22.35
CA THR A 209 -9.42 -9.94 -22.19
C THR A 209 -9.03 -11.05 -21.21
N VAL A 210 -10.02 -11.66 -20.54
CA VAL A 210 -9.83 -12.88 -19.73
C VAL A 210 -9.00 -13.93 -20.49
N LYS A 211 -9.26 -14.11 -21.79
CA LYS A 211 -8.50 -15.05 -22.65
C LYS A 211 -7.01 -14.71 -22.75
N GLN A 212 -6.66 -13.43 -22.82
CA GLN A 212 -5.27 -12.97 -22.85
C GLN A 212 -4.59 -13.11 -21.49
N LEU A 213 -5.37 -13.11 -20.41
CA LEU A 213 -4.91 -13.29 -19.03
C LEU A 213 -4.86 -14.75 -18.59
N LEU A 214 -5.52 -15.70 -19.28
CA LEU A 214 -5.48 -17.14 -18.98
C LEU A 214 -4.08 -17.76 -18.78
N PRO A 215 -2.99 -17.28 -19.42
CA PRO A 215 -1.65 -17.77 -19.11
C PRO A 215 -1.17 -17.48 -17.68
N PHE A 216 -1.88 -16.62 -16.93
CA PHE A 216 -1.63 -16.34 -15.51
C PHE A 216 -2.11 -17.46 -14.62
N GLN A 217 -1.18 -18.03 -13.84
CA GLN A 217 -1.38 -19.25 -13.07
C GLN A 217 -0.91 -19.09 -11.62
N PRO A 218 -1.58 -18.24 -10.81
CA PRO A 218 -1.14 -17.95 -9.46
C PRO A 218 -1.24 -19.16 -8.51
N HIS A 219 -2.09 -20.16 -8.77
CA HIS A 219 -2.42 -21.24 -7.81
C HIS A 219 -2.34 -22.68 -8.34
N ILE A 220 -1.47 -22.97 -9.31
CA ILE A 220 -1.41 -24.33 -9.89
C ILE A 220 -0.38 -25.22 -9.20
N GLY A 221 -0.87 -26.12 -8.34
CA GLY A 221 -0.13 -27.30 -7.88
C GLY A 221 -0.33 -28.57 -8.74
N SER A 222 -1.27 -28.55 -9.70
CA SER A 222 -1.61 -29.74 -10.51
C SER A 222 -1.67 -29.45 -12.01
N PRO A 223 -0.92 -30.18 -12.87
CA PRO A 223 -0.93 -29.98 -14.32
C PRO A 223 -2.33 -30.19 -14.91
N GLY A 224 -2.95 -29.12 -15.45
CA GLY A 224 -4.19 -29.20 -16.24
C GLY A 224 -5.44 -28.55 -15.62
N ALA A 225 -5.38 -28.03 -14.38
CA ALA A 225 -6.47 -27.24 -13.81
C ALA A 225 -6.48 -25.82 -14.40
N LEU A 226 -7.66 -25.30 -14.75
CA LEU A 226 -7.83 -23.90 -15.17
C LEU A 226 -7.81 -23.00 -13.94
N ALA A 227 -6.95 -21.99 -13.92
CA ALA A 227 -6.89 -20.97 -12.87
C ALA A 227 -7.85 -19.79 -13.17
N LEU A 228 -9.15 -20.05 -13.33
CA LEU A 228 -10.12 -19.02 -13.70
C LEU A 228 -10.27 -17.97 -12.60
N PHE A 229 -10.20 -18.37 -11.32
CA PHE A 229 -10.32 -17.43 -10.20
C PHE A 229 -9.27 -16.32 -10.28
N GLY A 230 -7.99 -16.67 -10.36
CA GLY A 230 -6.90 -15.68 -10.41
C GLY A 230 -6.98 -14.76 -11.64
N VAL A 231 -7.40 -15.31 -12.78
CA VAL A 231 -7.59 -14.55 -14.02
C VAL A 231 -8.77 -13.57 -13.90
N HIS A 232 -9.89 -14.02 -13.33
CA HIS A 232 -11.03 -13.15 -13.05
C HIS A 232 -10.69 -12.09 -12.01
N TYR A 233 -9.92 -12.44 -10.97
CA TYR A 233 -9.47 -11.51 -9.94
C TYR A 233 -8.67 -10.36 -10.53
N ILE A 234 -7.59 -10.66 -11.27
CA ILE A 234 -6.78 -9.64 -11.94
C ILE A 234 -7.63 -8.79 -12.89
N HIS A 235 -8.52 -9.40 -13.66
CA HIS A 235 -9.39 -8.67 -14.57
C HIS A 235 -10.33 -7.71 -13.81
N GLN A 236 -10.89 -8.12 -12.67
CA GLN A 236 -11.70 -7.24 -11.83
C GLN A 236 -10.88 -6.11 -11.22
N MET A 237 -9.63 -6.37 -10.81
CA MET A 237 -8.73 -5.32 -10.32
C MET A 237 -8.36 -4.32 -11.42
N PHE A 238 -8.21 -4.75 -12.68
CA PHE A 238 -8.02 -3.82 -13.79
C PHE A 238 -9.23 -2.94 -14.04
N ILE A 239 -10.45 -3.49 -13.93
CA ILE A 239 -11.68 -2.67 -13.97
C ILE A 239 -11.68 -1.66 -12.82
N LEU A 240 -11.39 -2.11 -11.60
CA LEU A 240 -11.31 -1.26 -10.42
C LEU A 240 -10.33 -0.11 -10.61
N SER A 241 -9.15 -0.36 -11.19
CA SER A 241 -8.13 0.67 -11.41
C SER A 241 -8.61 1.85 -12.27
N ARG A 242 -9.64 1.65 -13.11
CA ARG A 242 -10.28 2.75 -13.84
C ARG A 242 -11.17 3.58 -12.93
N ILE A 243 -11.96 2.92 -12.07
CA ILE A 243 -12.81 3.59 -11.08
C ILE A 243 -11.93 4.36 -10.09
N MET A 244 -10.81 3.78 -9.65
CA MET A 244 -9.82 4.46 -8.82
C MET A 244 -9.27 5.74 -9.49
N ALA A 245 -9.02 5.72 -10.81
CA ALA A 245 -8.61 6.92 -11.53
C ALA A 245 -9.73 7.96 -11.65
N ASP A 246 -11.00 7.52 -11.71
CA ASP A 246 -12.17 8.40 -11.68
C ASP A 246 -12.36 9.03 -10.29
N ILE A 247 -12.15 8.26 -9.22
CA ILE A 247 -12.12 8.73 -7.82
C ILE A 247 -11.03 9.78 -7.65
N TRP A 248 -9.78 9.48 -8.04
CA TRP A 248 -8.66 10.41 -7.95
C TRP A 248 -8.98 11.75 -8.65
N TYR A 249 -9.52 11.67 -9.87
CA TYR A 249 -9.90 12.86 -10.63
C TYR A 249 -10.97 13.69 -9.88
N CYS A 250 -12.02 13.03 -9.38
CA CYS A 250 -13.12 13.69 -8.68
C CYS A 250 -12.67 14.36 -7.37
N LEU A 251 -11.79 13.70 -6.61
CA LEU A 251 -11.33 14.20 -5.31
C LEU A 251 -10.22 15.25 -5.40
N HIS A 252 -9.38 15.23 -6.45
CA HIS A 252 -8.16 16.04 -6.47
C HIS A 252 -7.94 16.89 -7.72
N GLU A 253 -8.56 16.57 -8.86
CA GLU A 253 -8.33 17.30 -10.13
C GLU A 253 -9.55 18.11 -10.57
N GLU A 254 -10.74 17.77 -10.10
CA GLU A 254 -11.96 18.51 -10.41
C GLU A 254 -12.00 19.84 -9.65
N LEU A 255 -12.06 20.96 -10.38
CA LEU A 255 -12.01 22.32 -9.82
C LEU A 255 -13.19 22.65 -8.91
N THR A 256 -14.32 21.96 -9.09
CA THR A 256 -15.53 22.13 -8.28
C THR A 256 -16.10 20.76 -7.95
N PRO A 257 -15.64 20.12 -6.87
CA PRO A 257 -16.20 18.86 -6.42
C PRO A 257 -17.70 19.02 -6.22
N ASN A 258 -18.50 18.18 -6.89
CA ASN A 258 -19.94 18.16 -6.74
C ASN A 258 -20.34 16.86 -6.05
N ASP A 259 -21.17 16.95 -5.01
CA ASP A 259 -21.79 15.80 -4.36
C ASP A 259 -22.45 14.85 -5.37
N ASP A 260 -23.04 15.36 -6.46
CA ASP A 260 -23.62 14.49 -7.50
C ASP A 260 -22.56 13.68 -8.26
N SER A 261 -21.37 14.23 -8.49
CA SER A 261 -20.25 13.51 -9.12
C SER A 261 -19.76 12.40 -8.20
N ILE A 262 -19.60 12.71 -6.90
CA ILE A 262 -19.21 11.74 -5.88
C ILE A 262 -20.24 10.60 -5.80
N GLU A 263 -21.53 10.92 -5.67
CA GLU A 263 -22.61 9.92 -5.63
C GLU A 263 -22.67 9.07 -6.91
N SER A 264 -22.38 9.66 -8.08
CA SER A 264 -22.32 8.92 -9.35
C SER A 264 -21.17 7.91 -9.34
N ILE A 265 -19.97 8.32 -8.92
CA ILE A 265 -18.81 7.42 -8.87
C ILE A 265 -18.99 6.35 -7.79
N SER A 266 -19.63 6.68 -6.66
CA SER A 266 -19.99 5.70 -5.63
C SER A 266 -20.91 4.60 -6.18
N LYS A 267 -21.88 4.95 -7.03
CA LYS A 267 -22.74 3.96 -7.71
C LYS A 267 -21.96 3.08 -8.68
N ASP A 268 -21.00 3.65 -9.41
CA ASP A 268 -20.13 2.88 -10.31
C ASP A 268 -19.26 1.89 -9.52
N LEU A 269 -18.70 2.33 -8.38
CA LEU A 269 -17.93 1.49 -7.46
C LEU A 269 -18.79 0.36 -6.87
N GLU A 270 -20.00 0.65 -6.40
CA GLU A 270 -20.94 -0.34 -5.88
C GLU A 270 -21.36 -1.35 -6.96
N SER A 271 -21.64 -0.88 -8.18
CA SER A 271 -21.96 -1.74 -9.31
C SER A 271 -20.81 -2.70 -9.65
N TRP A 272 -19.57 -2.19 -9.65
CA TRP A 272 -18.39 -3.01 -9.82
C TRP A 272 -18.26 -4.04 -8.69
N TYR A 273 -18.41 -3.63 -7.44
CA TYR A 273 -18.25 -4.51 -6.28
C TYR A 273 -19.22 -5.69 -6.33
N LEU A 274 -20.50 -5.43 -6.58
CA LEU A 274 -21.53 -6.48 -6.71
C LEU A 274 -21.24 -7.44 -7.87
N GLN A 275 -20.75 -6.93 -9.00
CA GLN A 275 -20.38 -7.76 -10.14
C GLN A 275 -19.11 -8.57 -9.86
N ALA A 276 -18.10 -7.97 -9.25
CA ALA A 276 -16.84 -8.62 -8.90
C ALA A 276 -17.07 -9.75 -7.91
N GLN A 277 -17.82 -9.52 -6.82
CA GLN A 277 -18.21 -10.54 -5.85
C GLN A 277 -18.88 -11.72 -6.54
N LYS A 278 -19.93 -11.47 -7.33
CA LYS A 278 -20.65 -12.53 -8.06
C LYS A 278 -19.75 -13.36 -8.97
N ILE A 279 -18.83 -12.73 -9.70
CA ILE A 279 -17.92 -13.43 -10.62
C ILE A 279 -16.90 -14.26 -9.86
N LEU A 280 -16.30 -13.67 -8.81
CA LEU A 280 -15.22 -14.31 -8.05
C LEU A 280 -15.74 -15.42 -7.16
N GLU A 281 -16.89 -15.26 -6.52
CA GLU A 281 -17.56 -16.34 -5.77
C GLU A 281 -17.92 -17.51 -6.68
N ALA A 282 -18.42 -17.24 -7.89
CA ALA A 282 -18.74 -18.30 -8.85
C ALA A 282 -17.47 -19.05 -9.31
N ALA A 283 -16.37 -18.33 -9.59
CA ALA A 283 -15.09 -18.94 -9.93
C ALA A 283 -14.52 -19.75 -8.75
N ALA A 284 -14.60 -19.20 -7.53
CA ALA A 284 -14.16 -19.87 -6.31
C ALA A 284 -14.97 -21.16 -6.06
N LEU A 285 -16.30 -21.11 -6.22
CA LEU A 285 -17.17 -22.28 -6.06
C LEU A 285 -16.85 -23.38 -7.07
N ALA A 286 -16.43 -23.01 -8.29
CA ALA A 286 -16.03 -23.95 -9.32
C ALA A 286 -14.66 -24.60 -9.05
N GLU A 287 -13.70 -23.85 -8.51
CA GLU A 287 -12.30 -24.29 -8.39
C GLU A 287 -11.91 -24.82 -7.00
N LYS A 288 -12.40 -24.21 -5.91
CA LYS A 288 -12.06 -24.60 -4.53
C LYS A 288 -12.16 -26.10 -4.23
N PRO A 289 -13.16 -26.85 -4.74
CA PRO A 289 -13.25 -28.29 -4.48
C PRO A 289 -12.06 -29.11 -4.99
N PHE A 290 -11.23 -28.55 -5.87
CA PHE A 290 -10.07 -29.20 -6.47
C PHE A 290 -8.74 -28.74 -5.86
N LEU A 291 -8.78 -27.81 -4.90
CA LEU A 291 -7.60 -27.22 -4.27
C LEU A 291 -7.29 -27.88 -2.94
N ASN A 292 -6.04 -27.78 -2.51
CA ASN A 292 -5.68 -28.09 -1.11
C ASN A 292 -6.19 -26.96 -0.18
N ALA A 293 -6.14 -27.20 1.13
CA ALA A 293 -6.66 -26.24 2.11
C ALA A 293 -5.96 -24.87 2.06
N HIS A 294 -4.66 -24.84 1.75
CA HIS A 294 -3.88 -23.61 1.66
C HIS A 294 -4.29 -22.78 0.43
N ASP A 295 -4.35 -23.40 -0.74
CA ASP A 295 -4.79 -22.75 -1.97
C ASP A 295 -6.26 -22.31 -1.88
N ALA A 296 -7.13 -23.09 -1.23
CA ALA A 296 -8.52 -22.70 -0.99
C ALA A 296 -8.63 -21.46 -0.06
N ALA A 297 -7.79 -21.37 0.98
CA ALA A 297 -7.74 -20.21 1.86
C ALA A 297 -7.27 -18.93 1.14
N SER A 298 -6.37 -19.06 0.15
CA SER A 298 -5.93 -17.91 -0.65
C SER A 298 -7.08 -17.26 -1.45
N PHE A 299 -8.10 -18.03 -1.83
CA PHE A 299 -9.29 -17.50 -2.52
C PHE A 299 -10.17 -16.72 -1.54
N ASP A 300 -10.34 -17.21 -0.31
CA ASP A 300 -11.06 -16.48 0.75
C ASP A 300 -10.35 -15.17 1.08
N GLN A 301 -9.02 -15.21 1.17
CA GLN A 301 -8.21 -14.01 1.36
C GLN A 301 -8.41 -13.01 0.22
N ALA A 302 -8.37 -13.45 -1.04
CA ALA A 302 -8.59 -12.58 -2.19
C ALA A 302 -10.00 -11.96 -2.21
N LEU A 303 -11.04 -12.71 -1.82
CA LEU A 303 -12.39 -12.16 -1.67
C LEU A 303 -12.45 -11.12 -0.52
N GLY A 304 -11.77 -11.39 0.59
CA GLY A 304 -11.58 -10.42 1.68
C GLY A 304 -10.90 -9.13 1.19
N SER A 305 -9.86 -9.24 0.36
CA SER A 305 -9.17 -8.10 -0.24
C SER A 305 -10.07 -7.26 -1.14
N VAL A 306 -11.03 -7.88 -1.85
CA VAL A 306 -12.05 -7.13 -2.63
C VAL A 306 -12.95 -6.30 -1.71
N ASN A 307 -13.41 -6.88 -0.60
CA ASN A 307 -14.24 -6.17 0.39
C ASN A 307 -13.47 -5.00 1.00
N PHE A 308 -12.20 -5.24 1.37
CA PHE A 308 -11.33 -4.21 1.93
C PHE A 308 -11.12 -3.04 0.95
N GLN A 309 -10.82 -3.33 -0.32
CA GLN A 309 -10.64 -2.31 -1.36
C GLN A 309 -11.93 -1.53 -1.62
N TYR A 310 -13.09 -2.21 -1.65
CA TYR A 310 -14.38 -1.54 -1.80
C TYR A 310 -14.65 -0.55 -0.67
N GLU A 311 -14.53 -0.99 0.58
CA GLU A 311 -14.81 -0.11 1.73
C GLU A 311 -13.84 1.08 1.75
N TYR A 312 -12.54 0.85 1.51
CA TYR A 312 -11.56 1.93 1.45
C TYR A 312 -11.92 3.02 0.41
N LEU A 313 -12.20 2.61 -0.83
CA LEU A 313 -12.54 3.53 -1.90
C LEU A 313 -13.88 4.22 -1.65
N TYR A 314 -14.84 3.52 -1.04
CA TYR A 314 -16.12 4.11 -0.65
C TYR A 314 -15.94 5.17 0.44
N ILE A 315 -15.09 4.91 1.44
CA ILE A 315 -14.76 5.87 2.51
C ILE A 315 -14.16 7.15 1.92
N LEU A 316 -13.20 7.04 0.98
CA LEU A 316 -12.61 8.22 0.33
C LEU A 316 -13.64 9.11 -0.37
N LEU A 317 -14.64 8.50 -1.00
CA LEU A 317 -15.76 9.23 -1.62
C LEU A 317 -16.71 9.80 -0.55
N ALA A 318 -17.14 8.97 0.39
CA ALA A 318 -18.16 9.32 1.37
C ALA A 318 -17.71 10.42 2.35
N ARG A 319 -16.43 10.41 2.76
CA ARG A 319 -15.86 11.48 3.61
C ARG A 319 -15.86 12.84 2.91
N SER A 320 -15.73 12.83 1.58
CA SER A 320 -15.66 14.02 0.74
C SER A 320 -17.04 14.56 0.38
N SER A 321 -18.12 13.91 0.84
CA SER A 321 -19.50 14.34 0.63
C SER A 321 -20.25 14.57 1.94
N THR A 322 -20.81 15.76 2.09
CA THR A 322 -21.62 16.09 3.26
C THR A 322 -22.89 15.24 3.39
N ARG A 323 -23.36 14.69 2.27
CA ARG A 323 -24.59 13.87 2.17
C ARG A 323 -24.36 12.41 2.56
N MET A 324 -23.10 11.98 2.61
CA MET A 324 -22.72 10.57 2.80
C MET A 324 -21.99 10.31 4.13
N ARG A 325 -21.97 11.27 5.05
CA ARG A 325 -21.20 11.18 6.31
C ARG A 325 -21.59 9.97 7.17
N ALA A 326 -22.88 9.68 7.33
CA ALA A 326 -23.33 8.52 8.09
C ALA A 326 -22.85 7.19 7.47
N GLN A 327 -22.91 7.09 6.14
CA GLN A 327 -22.42 5.94 5.40
C GLN A 327 -20.90 5.80 5.51
N CYS A 328 -20.17 6.93 5.58
CA CYS A 328 -18.73 6.94 5.84
C CYS A 328 -18.38 6.31 7.19
N THR A 329 -19.08 6.71 8.26
CA THR A 329 -18.89 6.13 9.60
C THR A 329 -19.17 4.63 9.60
N ASP A 330 -20.27 4.19 8.99
CA ASP A 330 -20.61 2.77 8.91
C ASP A 330 -19.61 1.95 8.09
N SER A 331 -19.17 2.47 6.94
CA SER A 331 -18.10 1.84 6.13
C SER A 331 -16.78 1.78 6.88
N SER A 332 -16.43 2.83 7.63
CA SER A 332 -15.21 2.88 8.44
C SER A 332 -15.20 1.78 9.51
N LYS A 333 -16.33 1.59 10.22
CA LYS A 333 -16.48 0.49 11.17
C LYS A 333 -16.30 -0.87 10.50
N ARG A 334 -16.95 -1.10 9.34
CA ARG A 334 -16.85 -2.36 8.60
C ARG A 334 -15.43 -2.64 8.11
N MET A 335 -14.75 -1.63 7.56
CA MET A 335 -13.38 -1.77 7.08
C MET A 335 -12.42 -2.18 8.20
N LEU A 336 -12.53 -1.58 9.38
CA LEU A 336 -11.70 -1.94 10.53
C LEU A 336 -12.01 -3.34 11.08
N GLN A 337 -13.27 -3.78 11.01
CA GLN A 337 -13.65 -5.15 11.38
C GLN A 337 -13.05 -6.21 10.44
N LEU A 338 -12.95 -5.90 9.13
CA LEU A 338 -12.33 -6.80 8.15
C LEU A 338 -10.86 -7.12 8.49
N LEU A 339 -10.14 -6.24 9.20
CA LEU A 339 -8.73 -6.44 9.55
C LEU A 339 -8.47 -7.76 10.30
N ALA A 340 -9.44 -8.24 11.07
CA ALA A 340 -9.32 -9.51 11.79
C ALA A 340 -9.04 -10.69 10.85
N ASP A 341 -9.61 -10.65 9.64
CA ASP A 341 -9.56 -11.71 8.63
C ASP A 341 -8.48 -11.48 7.56
N MET A 342 -7.87 -10.28 7.51
CA MET A 342 -6.86 -9.91 6.51
C MET A 342 -5.46 -10.47 6.80
N VAL A 343 -5.18 -10.91 8.03
CA VAL A 343 -3.90 -11.56 8.39
C VAL A 343 -4.06 -13.07 8.30
N SER A 344 -3.61 -13.65 7.20
CA SER A 344 -3.42 -15.10 7.13
C SER A 344 -2.08 -15.49 7.78
N GLU A 345 -2.05 -16.62 8.50
CA GLU A 345 -0.79 -17.32 8.84
C GLU A 345 -0.13 -17.97 7.60
N SER A 346 -0.79 -17.84 6.45
CA SER A 346 -0.38 -18.34 5.13
C SER A 346 0.79 -17.52 4.54
N GLU A 347 1.80 -18.25 4.07
CA GLU A 347 3.07 -17.79 3.50
C GLU A 347 2.97 -17.03 2.17
N VAL A 348 1.79 -16.92 1.55
CA VAL A 348 1.64 -16.33 0.21
C VAL A 348 0.83 -15.03 0.29
N PRO A 349 1.39 -13.88 -0.09
CA PRO A 349 0.60 -12.66 -0.24
C PRO A 349 -0.29 -12.80 -1.48
N ALA A 350 -1.59 -13.03 -1.28
CA ALA A 350 -2.60 -12.58 -2.24
C ALA A 350 -2.73 -11.03 -2.24
N ASN A 351 -2.00 -10.35 -1.36
CA ASN A 351 -2.03 -8.89 -1.22
C ASN A 351 -0.84 -8.28 -1.96
N GLY A 352 -1.07 -7.95 -3.23
CA GLY A 352 -0.11 -7.30 -4.12
C GLY A 352 0.25 -5.85 -3.77
N MET A 353 0.11 -5.43 -2.51
CA MET A 353 0.69 -4.20 -1.98
C MET A 353 0.50 -4.15 -0.45
N VAL A 354 1.54 -4.50 0.31
CA VAL A 354 1.49 -4.43 1.78
C VAL A 354 1.15 -3.04 2.31
N TRP A 355 1.50 -1.99 1.55
CA TRP A 355 1.21 -0.60 1.87
C TRP A 355 -0.29 -0.29 1.92
N HIS A 356 -1.12 -0.93 1.08
CA HIS A 356 -2.58 -0.82 1.22
C HIS A 356 -3.06 -1.34 2.58
N LEU A 357 -2.52 -2.46 3.06
CA LEU A 357 -2.95 -3.03 4.34
C LEU A 357 -2.46 -2.22 5.55
N LEU A 358 -1.27 -1.63 5.45
CA LEU A 358 -0.68 -0.89 6.58
C LEU A 358 -1.22 0.54 6.66
N CYS A 359 -1.37 1.22 5.53
CA CYS A 359 -1.64 2.65 5.49
C CYS A 359 -3.14 2.95 5.32
N ALA A 360 -3.85 2.21 4.47
CA ALA A 360 -5.26 2.49 4.18
C ALA A 360 -6.18 2.44 5.41
N PRO A 361 -5.98 1.55 6.42
CA PRO A 361 -6.83 1.53 7.61
C PRO A 361 -6.68 2.76 8.51
N PHE A 362 -5.63 3.57 8.35
CA PHE A 362 -5.48 4.80 9.12
C PHE A 362 -6.51 5.84 8.72
N THR A 363 -6.95 5.87 7.47
CA THR A 363 -7.98 6.78 6.98
C THR A 363 -9.30 6.63 7.77
N PRO A 364 -9.98 5.46 7.79
CA PRO A 364 -11.20 5.28 8.59
C PRO A 364 -10.94 5.37 10.10
N PHE A 365 -9.76 4.96 10.57
CA PHE A 365 -9.43 5.06 11.99
C PHE A 365 -9.37 6.51 12.47
N LEU A 366 -8.74 7.39 11.68
CA LEU A 366 -8.65 8.82 11.97
C LEU A 366 -10.01 9.52 11.80
N ASP A 367 -10.80 9.14 10.79
CA ASP A 367 -12.15 9.68 10.61
C ASP A 367 -13.05 9.35 11.82
N LEU A 368 -13.05 8.08 12.26
CA LEU A 368 -13.79 7.65 13.45
C LEU A 368 -13.31 8.33 14.73
N PHE A 369 -12.00 8.56 14.85
CA PHE A 369 -11.45 9.30 15.98
C PHE A 369 -11.96 10.75 15.99
N GLY A 370 -11.92 11.44 14.84
CA GLY A 370 -12.44 12.80 14.70
C GLY A 370 -13.94 12.91 15.01
N ASP A 371 -14.74 11.97 14.51
CA ASP A 371 -16.18 11.88 14.80
C ASP A 371 -16.44 11.70 16.31
N LEU A 372 -15.65 10.86 16.99
CA LEU A 372 -15.79 10.59 18.41
C LEU A 372 -15.44 11.82 19.27
N LEU A 373 -14.43 12.59 18.86
CA LEU A 373 -14.05 13.84 19.55
C LEU A 373 -15.06 14.97 19.34
N SER A 374 -15.71 15.00 18.18
CA SER A 374 -16.68 16.05 17.83
C SER A 374 -18.06 15.80 18.44
N ASN A 375 -18.35 14.57 18.86
CA ASN A 375 -19.61 14.20 19.47
C ASN A 375 -19.61 14.45 20.99
N ASP A 376 -20.31 15.51 21.43
CA ASP A 376 -20.54 15.86 22.85
C ASP A 376 -21.37 14.81 23.65
N LYS A 377 -21.71 13.67 23.05
CA LYS A 377 -22.52 12.60 23.66
C LYS A 377 -21.62 11.46 24.14
N GLY A 378 -20.83 11.70 25.19
CA GLY A 378 -20.00 10.66 25.81
C GLY A 378 -20.84 9.43 26.21
N GLY A 379 -20.30 8.24 26.00
CA GLY A 379 -20.93 6.98 26.45
C GLY A 379 -22.17 6.49 25.67
N SER A 380 -22.52 7.08 24.51
CA SER A 380 -23.56 6.53 23.64
C SER A 380 -23.19 5.13 23.12
N GLU A 381 -24.19 4.29 22.82
CA GLU A 381 -23.92 2.96 22.21
C GLU A 381 -23.18 3.09 20.86
N GLU A 382 -23.47 4.15 20.10
CA GLU A 382 -22.77 4.48 18.86
C GLU A 382 -21.28 4.75 19.10
N ASN A 383 -20.93 5.53 20.13
CA ASN A 383 -19.54 5.80 20.49
C ASN A 383 -18.81 4.53 21.00
N LYS A 384 -19.52 3.61 21.66
CA LYS A 384 -18.98 2.30 22.04
C LYS A 384 -18.69 1.42 20.82
N GLU A 385 -19.58 1.39 19.83
CA GLU A 385 -19.34 0.68 18.57
C GLU A 385 -18.16 1.26 17.80
N VAL A 386 -18.05 2.59 17.72
CA VAL A 386 -16.91 3.28 17.08
C VAL A 386 -15.61 2.91 17.78
N LEU A 387 -15.56 2.98 19.11
CA LEU A 387 -14.40 2.58 19.89
C LEU A 387 -14.02 1.11 19.66
N ALA A 388 -14.99 0.20 19.66
CA ALA A 388 -14.75 -1.23 19.44
C ALA A 388 -14.17 -1.52 18.03
N ALA A 389 -14.58 -0.73 17.02
CA ALA A 389 -14.00 -0.81 15.68
C ALA A 389 -12.56 -0.27 15.67
N MET A 390 -12.30 0.89 16.30
CA MET A 390 -10.96 1.47 16.40
C MET A 390 -9.95 0.53 17.09
N GLU A 391 -10.40 -0.25 18.08
CA GLU A 391 -9.57 -1.22 18.79
C GLU A 391 -9.03 -2.36 17.90
N GLN A 392 -9.61 -2.59 16.73
CA GLN A 392 -9.13 -3.63 15.79
C GLN A 392 -7.77 -3.27 15.17
N LEU A 393 -7.51 -1.98 14.92
CA LEU A 393 -6.31 -1.55 14.20
C LEU A 393 -5.01 -1.85 14.97
N PRO A 394 -4.86 -1.50 16.27
CA PRO A 394 -3.67 -1.87 17.03
C PRO A 394 -3.41 -3.39 17.09
N VAL A 395 -4.48 -4.20 17.18
CA VAL A 395 -4.38 -5.66 17.22
C VAL A 395 -3.87 -6.21 15.89
N PHE A 396 -4.39 -5.67 14.78
CA PHE A 396 -3.92 -6.01 13.44
C PHE A 396 -2.45 -5.63 13.24
N LEU A 397 -2.07 -4.39 13.57
CA LEU A 397 -0.70 -3.89 13.39
C LEU A 397 0.32 -4.66 14.26
N GLU A 398 -0.09 -5.15 15.43
CA GLU A 398 0.76 -6.03 16.24
C GLU A 398 1.10 -7.33 15.50
N LYS A 399 0.11 -7.96 14.84
CA LYS A 399 0.36 -9.18 14.05
C LYS A 399 1.33 -8.91 12.89
N MET A 400 1.25 -7.72 12.29
CA MET A 400 2.11 -7.30 11.18
C MET A 400 3.50 -6.83 11.63
N SER A 401 3.69 -6.50 12.90
CA SER A 401 4.94 -5.91 13.43
C SER A 401 6.15 -6.85 13.36
N SER A 402 5.93 -8.16 13.27
CA SER A 402 6.99 -9.15 13.07
C SER A 402 7.54 -9.15 11.64
N ARG A 403 6.77 -8.64 10.67
CA ARG A 403 7.09 -8.62 9.24
C ARG A 403 7.49 -7.24 8.74
N ASN A 404 7.01 -6.18 9.41
CA ASN A 404 7.19 -4.81 8.98
C ASN A 404 7.47 -3.85 10.15
N SER A 405 8.57 -3.12 10.09
CA SER A 405 8.94 -2.13 11.11
C SER A 405 7.98 -0.94 11.15
N LEU A 406 7.40 -0.54 10.01
CA LEU A 406 6.38 0.51 9.95
C LEU A 406 5.12 0.09 10.71
N ALA A 407 4.73 -1.18 10.66
CA ALA A 407 3.58 -1.67 11.42
C ALA A 407 3.75 -1.47 12.93
N ALA A 408 4.96 -1.67 13.46
CA ALA A 408 5.27 -1.44 14.88
C ALA A 408 5.19 0.05 15.26
N LYS A 409 5.67 0.95 14.39
CA LYS A 409 5.55 2.40 14.57
C LYS A 409 4.07 2.82 14.57
N LEU A 410 3.32 2.36 13.57
CA LEU A 410 1.90 2.65 13.42
C LEU A 410 1.05 2.11 14.58
N LYS A 411 1.36 0.91 15.07
CA LYS A 411 0.70 0.33 16.25
C LYS A 411 0.81 1.29 17.43
N SER A 412 2.00 1.84 17.67
CA SER A 412 2.26 2.72 18.81
C SER A 412 1.37 3.97 18.75
N VAL A 413 1.22 4.57 17.57
CA VAL A 413 0.32 5.71 17.34
C VAL A 413 -1.15 5.31 17.56
N ALA A 414 -1.58 4.21 16.94
CA ALA A 414 -2.96 3.73 17.07
C ALA A 414 -3.33 3.43 18.54
N VAL A 415 -2.41 2.85 19.34
CA VAL A 415 -2.62 2.58 20.77
C VAL A 415 -2.87 3.88 21.55
N VAL A 416 -2.08 4.92 21.31
CA VAL A 416 -2.23 6.22 21.99
C VAL A 416 -3.59 6.84 21.66
N LEU A 417 -3.98 6.84 20.39
CA LEU A 417 -5.26 7.41 19.95
C LEU A 417 -6.46 6.63 20.49
N VAL A 418 -6.39 5.29 20.52
CA VAL A 418 -7.42 4.45 21.16
C VAL A 418 -7.51 4.71 22.67
N GLN A 419 -6.39 4.89 23.36
CA GLN A 419 -6.41 5.24 24.80
C GLN A 419 -7.12 6.57 25.05
N HIS A 420 -6.87 7.56 24.19
CA HIS A 420 -7.56 8.84 24.28
C HIS A 420 -9.07 8.68 24.00
N ALA A 421 -9.44 7.98 22.93
CA ALA A 421 -10.84 7.69 22.60
C ALA A 421 -11.57 6.99 23.76
N ARG A 422 -10.94 6.00 24.41
CA ARG A 422 -11.46 5.35 25.62
C ARG A 422 -11.73 6.34 26.74
N SER A 423 -10.83 7.29 26.96
CA SER A 423 -11.02 8.29 28.01
C SER A 423 -12.26 9.14 27.74
N VAL A 424 -12.47 9.58 26.50
CA VAL A 424 -13.63 10.39 26.09
C VAL A 424 -14.93 9.62 26.27
N VAL A 425 -14.98 8.35 25.84
CA VAL A 425 -16.18 7.51 26.00
C VAL A 425 -16.51 7.25 27.47
N ASN A 426 -15.50 7.07 28.33
CA ASN A 426 -15.68 6.72 29.74
C ASN A 426 -15.84 7.94 30.68
N HIS A 427 -15.46 9.16 30.27
CA HIS A 427 -15.43 10.33 31.17
C HIS A 427 -16.83 10.84 31.60
N GLU A 428 -17.90 10.51 30.87
CA GLU A 428 -19.26 10.97 31.18
C GLU A 428 -20.10 10.00 32.03
N GLU A 429 -19.66 8.74 32.22
CA GLU A 429 -20.35 7.81 33.13
C GLU A 429 -20.27 8.23 34.62
N GLY A 430 -19.44 9.21 34.95
CA GLY A 430 -19.20 9.71 36.32
C GLY A 430 -19.86 11.04 36.72
N ARG A 431 -20.69 11.67 35.87
CA ARG A 431 -21.26 13.00 36.18
C ARG A 431 -22.43 12.90 37.18
N PRO A 432 -22.40 13.58 38.34
CA PRO A 432 -23.56 13.64 39.26
C PRO A 432 -24.70 14.47 38.63
N PRO A 433 -25.97 14.24 39.04
CA PRO A 433 -27.13 14.88 38.43
C PRO A 433 -27.12 16.42 38.54
N PRO A 434 -27.80 17.12 37.61
CA PRO A 434 -27.67 18.56 37.42
C PRO A 434 -28.53 19.30 38.44
N ASN A 435 -28.03 19.42 39.67
CA ASN A 435 -28.55 20.36 40.66
C ASN A 435 -27.41 20.75 41.61
N THR A 436 -26.45 21.52 41.11
CA THR A 436 -25.69 22.47 41.93
C THR A 436 -25.20 23.60 41.03
N GLU A 437 -25.43 24.83 41.48
CA GLU A 437 -25.23 26.10 40.77
C GLU A 437 -23.76 26.39 40.38
N PRO A 438 -23.55 27.34 39.43
CA PRO A 438 -22.34 27.45 38.66
C PRO A 438 -21.26 28.25 39.37
N GLY A 439 -20.10 27.64 39.52
CA GLY A 439 -18.91 28.32 40.00
C GLY A 439 -17.79 27.32 40.17
N LEU A 440 -17.04 27.10 39.09
CA LEU A 440 -15.58 26.96 39.08
C LEU A 440 -15.14 26.63 37.64
N THR A 441 -14.11 27.35 37.24
CA THR A 441 -13.49 27.44 35.92
C THR A 441 -13.04 26.09 35.35
N LEU A 442 -13.30 25.91 34.05
CA LEU A 442 -12.90 24.80 33.19
C LEU A 442 -11.37 24.81 32.92
N ALA A 443 -10.55 24.72 33.98
CA ALA A 443 -9.08 24.81 33.87
C ALA A 443 -8.33 23.68 34.60
N GLU A 444 -9.00 22.81 35.36
CA GLU A 444 -8.32 21.84 36.23
C GLU A 444 -8.82 20.40 36.03
N THR A 445 -8.64 19.84 34.84
CA THR A 445 -8.68 18.38 34.62
C THR A 445 -7.76 17.94 33.47
N PHE A 446 -6.64 18.61 33.29
CA PHE A 446 -5.51 18.04 32.55
C PHE A 446 -4.70 17.16 33.52
N PRO A 447 -4.41 15.88 33.21
CA PRO A 447 -3.29 15.20 33.83
C PRO A 447 -2.03 16.01 33.49
N ASN A 448 -1.35 16.56 34.51
CA ASN A 448 -0.10 17.33 34.41
C ASN A 448 1.11 16.47 33.95
N HIS A 449 0.88 15.49 33.09
CA HIS A 449 1.83 14.49 32.62
C HIS A 449 1.64 14.27 31.11
N TRP A 450 1.38 15.32 30.35
CA TRP A 450 1.86 15.32 28.96
C TRP A 450 3.39 15.31 29.06
N PRO A 451 4.12 14.42 28.35
CA PRO A 451 5.57 14.39 28.43
C PRO A 451 6.12 15.69 27.83
N ALA A 452 6.34 16.69 28.70
CA ALA A 452 7.17 17.84 28.43
C ALA A 452 8.64 17.38 28.45
N THR A 453 9.01 16.61 27.44
CA THR A 453 10.40 16.23 27.18
C THR A 453 10.63 16.43 25.70
N THR A 454 11.52 17.39 25.40
CA THR A 454 12.40 17.70 24.27
C THR A 454 12.48 16.82 23.00
N ASN A 455 11.70 15.76 22.84
CA ASN A 455 11.47 15.01 21.62
C ASN A 455 10.00 15.16 21.19
N MET A 456 9.58 16.39 20.88
CA MET A 456 8.34 16.59 20.15
C MET A 456 8.49 15.84 18.82
N LEU A 457 7.72 14.76 18.64
CA LEU A 457 7.28 14.38 17.29
C LEU A 457 6.69 15.68 16.72
N ASP A 458 7.38 16.24 15.73
CA ASP A 458 6.96 17.45 15.07
C ASP A 458 5.72 17.12 14.26
N TRP A 459 4.56 17.16 14.92
CA TRP A 459 3.26 16.85 14.32
C TRP A 459 2.99 17.78 13.12
N ASP A 460 3.57 18.98 13.09
CA ASP A 460 3.51 19.86 11.93
C ASP A 460 4.25 19.25 10.73
N SER A 461 5.33 18.49 10.95
CA SER A 461 6.02 17.73 9.90
C SER A 461 5.34 16.42 9.51
N PHE A 462 4.48 15.85 10.37
CA PHE A 462 3.73 14.63 10.08
C PHE A 462 2.65 14.85 8.99
N PHE A 463 2.17 16.08 8.85
CA PHE A 463 1.01 16.40 8.01
C PHE A 463 1.22 17.57 7.02
N ASN A 464 2.27 18.40 7.13
CA ASN A 464 2.49 19.52 6.19
C ASN A 464 3.45 19.20 5.06
N HIS A 465 2.88 18.76 3.93
CA HIS A 465 3.36 19.19 2.61
C HIS A 465 2.18 19.32 1.65
N THR A 466 1.37 20.37 1.84
CA THR A 466 0.51 20.89 0.78
C THR A 466 1.37 21.29 -0.41
N VAL A 467 0.91 20.88 -1.60
CA VAL A 467 1.54 21.19 -2.89
C VAL A 467 1.72 22.70 -3.01
N ALA A 468 2.96 23.18 -2.84
CA ALA A 468 3.30 24.58 -3.05
C ALA A 468 3.20 24.90 -4.55
N ALA A 469 2.01 25.32 -5.01
CA ALA A 469 1.90 26.18 -6.17
C ALA A 469 2.19 27.63 -5.73
N PRO A 470 3.06 28.38 -6.43
CA PRO A 470 3.37 29.75 -6.05
C PRO A 470 2.19 30.66 -6.42
N ILE A 471 1.51 31.23 -5.43
CA ILE A 471 0.62 32.38 -5.64
C ILE A 471 1.42 33.66 -5.32
N PRO A 472 1.48 34.64 -6.22
CA PRO A 472 2.31 35.83 -6.06
C PRO A 472 1.67 36.92 -5.18
N ASP A 473 2.51 37.54 -4.35
CA ASP A 473 2.49 38.91 -3.82
C ASP A 473 1.17 39.50 -3.26
N HIS A 474 1.08 39.62 -1.93
CA HIS A 474 0.73 40.88 -1.24
C HIS A 474 1.04 40.87 0.27
N PRO A 475 1.17 42.05 0.94
CA PRO A 475 2.25 42.31 1.88
C PRO A 475 1.89 42.06 3.34
N GLN A 476 2.93 41.74 4.11
CA GLN A 476 2.92 41.54 5.56
C GLN A 476 2.28 42.71 6.32
N ALA A 477 1.36 42.37 7.23
CA ALA A 477 1.04 43.18 8.38
C ALA A 477 1.05 42.27 9.62
N GLU A 478 2.02 42.51 10.49
CA GLU A 478 2.17 41.88 11.80
C GLU A 478 0.98 42.23 12.70
N ASN A 479 0.40 41.23 13.36
CA ASN A 479 -0.20 41.41 14.68
C ASN A 479 -0.22 40.07 15.42
N HIS A 480 0.69 39.95 16.39
CA HIS A 480 0.66 38.92 17.43
C HIS A 480 -0.52 39.19 18.37
N ASN A 481 -1.49 38.28 18.38
CA ASN A 481 -2.33 37.98 19.54
C ASN A 481 -2.71 36.50 19.44
N THR A 482 -1.99 35.68 20.20
CA THR A 482 -2.20 34.24 20.37
C THR A 482 -3.45 34.02 21.23
N GLU A 483 -4.58 33.75 20.58
CA GLU A 483 -5.69 33.02 21.21
C GLU A 483 -5.31 31.52 21.31
N PRO A 484 -5.79 30.79 22.32
CA PRO A 484 -5.51 29.36 22.44
C PRO A 484 -6.15 28.66 21.25
N ASN A 485 -5.32 28.02 20.41
CA ASN A 485 -5.76 27.26 19.25
C ASN A 485 -6.87 26.29 19.68
N ASP A 486 -8.07 26.59 19.20
CA ASP A 486 -9.26 25.78 19.39
C ASP A 486 -9.00 24.41 18.74
N LEU A 487 -8.97 23.34 19.53
CA LEU A 487 -8.81 21.96 19.05
C LEU A 487 -9.87 21.61 18.00
N THR A 488 -11.02 22.27 18.02
CA THR A 488 -12.07 22.11 17.00
C THR A 488 -11.71 22.77 15.65
N ALA A 489 -10.97 23.87 15.66
CA ALA A 489 -10.40 24.46 14.44
C ALA A 489 -9.25 23.59 13.90
N TRP A 490 -8.47 22.98 14.79
CA TRP A 490 -7.41 22.03 14.43
C TRP A 490 -7.99 20.76 13.77
N THR A 491 -9.08 20.19 14.27
CA THR A 491 -9.71 19.01 13.67
C THR A 491 -10.37 19.30 12.32
N ASN A 492 -11.01 20.47 12.15
CA ASN A 492 -11.71 20.78 10.91
C ASN A 492 -10.75 21.00 9.71
N ASP A 493 -9.61 21.68 9.91
CA ASP A 493 -8.60 21.84 8.85
C ASP A 493 -7.78 20.53 8.62
N PHE A 494 -7.66 19.68 9.65
CA PHE A 494 -6.90 18.42 9.64
C PHE A 494 -7.63 17.27 8.91
N PHE A 495 -8.95 17.14 9.06
CA PHE A 495 -9.70 16.02 8.49
C PHE A 495 -10.30 16.30 7.10
N ASP A 496 -10.42 17.56 6.69
CA ASP A 496 -11.07 17.89 5.42
C ASP A 496 -10.15 17.73 4.18
N ASN A 497 -8.82 17.83 4.31
CA ASN A 497 -7.90 17.78 3.14
C ASN A 497 -6.46 17.25 3.38
N ALA A 498 -6.08 16.84 4.60
CA ALA A 498 -4.70 16.42 4.87
C ALA A 498 -4.47 14.93 4.56
N PHE A 499 -3.54 14.64 3.65
CA PHE A 499 -2.97 13.30 3.52
C PHE A 499 -1.89 13.09 4.59
N VAL A 500 -1.81 11.88 5.13
CA VAL A 500 -0.70 11.48 6.01
C VAL A 500 0.60 11.50 5.20
N ASP A 501 1.63 12.22 5.66
CA ASP A 501 2.94 12.19 5.02
C ASP A 501 3.72 10.92 5.42
N TRP A 502 3.40 9.84 4.72
CA TRP A 502 4.08 8.55 4.88
C TRP A 502 5.58 8.61 4.55
N VAL A 503 6.05 9.63 3.82
CA VAL A 503 7.44 9.75 3.36
C VAL A 503 8.32 10.47 4.38
N GLY A 504 7.79 11.52 5.03
CA GLY A 504 8.48 12.23 6.10
C GLY A 504 8.72 11.35 7.35
N TRP A 505 7.85 10.36 7.59
CA TRP A 505 7.94 9.50 8.77
C TRP A 505 9.23 8.68 8.82
N ASP A 506 9.67 8.10 7.70
CA ASP A 506 10.89 7.27 7.68
C ASP A 506 12.17 8.08 7.97
N ALA A 507 12.15 9.39 7.75
CA ALA A 507 13.31 10.27 7.95
C ALA A 507 13.40 10.88 9.36
N GLN A 508 12.41 10.67 10.25
CA GLN A 508 12.26 11.39 11.53
C GLN A 508 12.58 10.60 12.80
N VAL A 509 13.23 9.44 12.72
CA VAL A 509 13.67 8.70 13.92
C VAL A 509 15.09 8.21 13.75
#